data_AF-A0A2P4WY17-F1
#
_entry.id   AF-A0A2P4WY17-F1
#
_cell.length_a   1.000
_cell.length_b   1.000
_cell.length_c   1.000
_cell.angle_alpha   90.00
_cell.angle_beta   90.00
_cell.angle_gamma   90.00
#
_symmetry.space_group_name_H-M   'P 1'
#
loop_
_entity.id
_entity.type
_entity.pdbx_description
1 polymer ?
#
loop_
_entity_poly.entity_id
_entity_poly.type
_entity_poly.pdbx_seq_one_letter_code
_entity_poly.pdbx_strand_id
1 'polypeptide(L)'
;MWNMPSGAPPLEEDVAFNTVDFMTLVEDYAERQKKQKQSVDRLSVSDLFVIHIMQNLQRLRELLLSNKLTINVMYGVVKAVRGNTTNDTKNQELLARIAMLRPYTISWSNVLDYFLPEDFHDLARRCSMYGDCVHYGYSMNWPTQVYGASIIDYDPMNAKQFIETTLDTALGFSNSSGSSAVPSSLELFKMMGLDKLVNLPFREHPLNGTGYALAHVYKQHWIDHFMRKGTLSATAAQRLGTLCTSSNSGLQMGTMDLAMPSPLYRTSLTLYMSWSYDPELRLQGANNPFDLGAATDTEMMAEFMKHLSVEEKQKFWKDMGAGLNK
;
A
#
# COMPACT_ATOMS: atom_id res chain seq x y z
N MET A 1 9.76 -4.16 1.54
CA MET A 1 9.04 -2.95 2.04
C MET A 1 8.57 -3.31 3.42
N TRP A 2 8.87 -2.49 4.44
CA TRP A 2 8.53 -2.79 5.82
C TRP A 2 7.16 -2.16 6.08
N ASN A 3 6.17 -2.98 6.40
CA ASN A 3 4.75 -2.60 6.55
C ASN A 3 4.14 -2.13 5.23
N MET A 4 3.71 -3.10 4.41
CA MET A 4 2.79 -2.83 3.31
C MET A 4 1.39 -2.63 3.91
N PRO A 5 0.64 -1.58 3.53
CA PRO A 5 -0.73 -1.37 4.02
C PRO A 5 -1.62 -2.58 3.75
N SER A 6 -2.69 -2.72 4.53
CA SER A 6 -3.77 -3.64 4.19
C SER A 6 -4.31 -3.32 2.78
N GLY A 7 -4.41 -4.33 1.91
CA GLY A 7 -4.80 -4.17 0.51
C GLY A 7 -3.66 -3.79 -0.44
N ALA A 8 -2.43 -3.59 0.06
CA ALA A 8 -1.28 -3.43 -0.80
C ALA A 8 -0.91 -4.78 -1.42
N PRO A 9 -0.63 -4.82 -2.73
CA PRO A 9 -0.34 -6.06 -3.39
C PRO A 9 0.90 -6.77 -2.85
N PRO A 10 0.91 -8.09 -2.99
CA PRO A 10 -0.15 -8.91 -3.56
C PRO A 10 -1.13 -9.40 -2.49
N LEU A 11 -2.39 -9.47 -2.89
CA LEU A 11 -3.59 -9.70 -2.09
C LEU A 11 -3.77 -11.18 -1.67
N GLU A 12 -2.70 -11.98 -1.70
CA GLU A 12 -2.73 -13.39 -1.30
C GLU A 12 -1.76 -13.61 -0.13
N GLU A 13 -2.14 -14.47 0.81
CA GLU A 13 -1.33 -14.83 1.97
C GLU A 13 0.00 -15.50 1.57
N ASP A 14 0.14 -15.97 0.33
CA ASP A 14 1.27 -16.78 -0.13
C ASP A 14 2.28 -16.03 -1.04
N VAL A 15 2.47 -14.73 -0.81
CA VAL A 15 3.31 -13.91 -1.69
C VAL A 15 4.79 -14.07 -1.41
N ALA A 16 5.50 -14.55 -2.41
CA ALA A 16 6.96 -14.71 -2.47
C ALA A 16 7.79 -13.51 -1.93
N PHE A 17 7.36 -12.27 -2.20
CA PHE A 17 8.15 -11.05 -1.95
C PHE A 17 7.79 -10.25 -0.69
N ASN A 18 6.76 -10.64 0.05
CA ASN A 18 6.50 -10.04 1.35
C ASN A 18 7.51 -10.61 2.35
N THR A 19 8.56 -9.84 2.62
CA THR A 19 9.71 -10.36 3.36
C THR A 19 9.44 -10.49 4.85
N VAL A 20 8.80 -9.50 5.48
CA VAL A 20 8.37 -9.52 6.89
C VAL A 20 7.35 -8.41 7.12
N ASP A 21 6.23 -8.71 7.76
CA ASP A 21 5.34 -7.71 8.37
C ASP A 21 5.74 -7.50 9.85
N PHE A 22 5.87 -6.24 10.26
CA PHE A 22 6.28 -5.92 11.62
C PHE A 22 5.21 -6.30 12.65
N MET A 23 3.92 -6.25 12.30
CA MET A 23 2.86 -6.66 13.22
C MET A 23 2.95 -8.15 13.51
N THR A 24 3.19 -8.96 12.48
CA THR A 24 3.50 -10.39 12.63
C THR A 24 4.67 -10.62 13.59
N LEU A 25 5.77 -9.86 13.49
CA LEU A 25 6.90 -9.98 14.43
C LEU A 25 6.53 -9.63 15.88
N VAL A 26 5.72 -8.59 16.07
CA VAL A 26 5.28 -8.14 17.40
C VAL A 26 4.35 -9.17 18.03
N GLU A 27 3.44 -9.74 17.24
CA GLU A 27 2.52 -10.81 17.65
C GLU A 27 3.29 -12.07 18.02
N ASP A 28 4.22 -12.52 17.18
CA ASP A 28 5.09 -13.68 17.45
C ASP A 28 5.91 -13.51 18.72
N TYR A 29 6.47 -12.31 18.91
CA TYR A 29 7.20 -11.98 20.12
C TYR A 29 6.29 -12.02 21.35
N ALA A 30 5.09 -11.43 21.27
CA ALA A 30 4.12 -11.40 22.36
C ALA A 30 3.59 -12.79 22.72
N GLU A 31 3.34 -13.65 21.73
CA GLU A 31 2.94 -15.04 21.92
C GLU A 31 4.03 -15.86 22.61
N ARG A 32 5.28 -15.73 22.15
CA ARG A 32 6.41 -16.48 22.73
C ARG A 32 6.72 -16.01 24.15
N GLN A 33 6.61 -14.72 24.44
CA GLN A 33 6.69 -14.19 25.81
C GLN A 33 5.64 -14.81 26.73
N LYS A 34 4.41 -15.03 26.24
CA LYS A 34 3.34 -15.69 27.01
C LYS A 34 3.64 -17.18 27.24
N LYS A 35 4.19 -17.88 26.23
CA LYS A 35 4.43 -19.33 26.24
C LYS A 35 5.73 -19.76 26.95
N GLN A 36 6.78 -18.92 27.00
CA GLN A 36 8.12 -19.31 27.48
C GLN A 36 8.64 -18.45 28.66
N LYS A 37 7.90 -18.42 29.78
CA LYS A 37 8.31 -17.66 30.98
C LYS A 37 9.68 -18.08 31.60
N GLN A 38 10.22 -19.26 31.26
CA GLN A 38 11.45 -19.83 31.87
C GLN A 38 12.47 -20.42 30.86
N SER A 39 12.39 -20.10 29.57
CA SER A 39 13.37 -20.56 28.57
C SER A 39 14.70 -19.78 28.68
N VAL A 40 15.83 -20.49 28.58
CA VAL A 40 17.19 -19.92 28.52
C VAL A 40 17.48 -19.29 27.14
N ASP A 41 16.76 -19.73 26.09
CA ASP A 41 16.84 -19.19 24.74
C ASP A 41 15.74 -18.15 24.50
N ARG A 42 15.90 -16.96 25.08
CA ARG A 42 15.05 -15.81 24.73
C ARG A 42 15.53 -15.20 23.42
N LEU A 43 14.94 -15.62 22.31
CA LEU A 43 15.11 -14.94 21.02
C LEU A 43 14.65 -13.48 21.14
N SER A 44 15.51 -12.56 20.75
CA SER A 44 15.18 -11.14 20.62
C SER A 44 14.26 -10.90 19.42
N VAL A 45 13.63 -9.72 19.36
CA VAL A 45 12.89 -9.28 18.15
C VAL A 45 13.79 -9.32 16.91
N SER A 46 15.08 -9.01 17.07
CA SER A 46 16.08 -9.08 16.02
C SER A 46 16.31 -10.52 15.53
N ASP A 47 16.34 -11.49 16.44
CA ASP A 47 16.53 -12.91 16.08
C ASP A 47 15.30 -13.45 15.34
N LEU A 48 14.09 -13.10 15.80
CA LEU A 48 12.85 -13.42 15.10
C LEU A 48 12.83 -12.81 13.70
N PHE A 49 13.27 -11.56 13.56
CA PHE A 49 13.40 -10.90 12.27
C PHE A 49 14.34 -11.66 11.32
N VAL A 50 15.54 -12.03 11.79
CA VAL A 50 16.51 -12.78 10.98
C VAL A 50 15.92 -14.12 10.54
N ILE A 51 15.22 -14.83 11.43
CA ILE A 51 14.58 -16.12 11.11
C ILE A 51 13.55 -15.94 9.98
N HIS A 52 12.63 -14.97 10.10
CA HIS A 52 11.59 -14.74 9.09
C HIS A 52 12.18 -14.36 7.73
N ILE A 53 13.20 -13.49 7.71
CA ILE A 53 13.89 -13.13 6.46
C ILE A 53 14.53 -14.35 5.82
N MET A 54 15.27 -15.15 6.61
CA MET A 54 15.96 -16.33 6.09
C MET A 54 14.99 -17.35 5.50
N GLN A 55 13.86 -17.58 6.18
CA GLN A 55 12.79 -18.46 5.69
C GLN A 55 12.20 -17.94 4.38
N ASN A 56 11.89 -16.65 4.28
CA ASN A 56 11.32 -16.07 3.07
C ASN A 56 12.33 -16.04 1.90
N LEU A 57 13.60 -15.77 2.16
CA LEU A 57 14.65 -15.87 1.13
C LEU A 57 14.82 -17.31 0.63
N GLN A 58 14.71 -18.29 1.52
CA GLN A 58 14.74 -19.69 1.13
C GLN A 58 13.53 -20.07 0.27
N ARG A 59 12.31 -19.67 0.67
CA ARG A 59 11.11 -19.87 -0.13
C ARG A 59 11.20 -19.22 -1.51
N LEU A 60 11.70 -17.98 -1.59
CA LEU A 60 11.96 -17.29 -2.87
C LEU A 60 12.91 -18.07 -3.76
N ARG A 61 14.00 -18.59 -3.19
CA ARG A 61 14.95 -19.42 -3.91
C ARG A 61 14.29 -20.69 -4.45
N GLU A 62 13.45 -21.36 -3.65
CA GLU A 62 12.73 -22.57 -4.07
C GLU A 62 11.74 -22.27 -5.21
N LEU A 63 11.05 -21.13 -5.17
CA LEU A 63 10.17 -20.69 -6.26
C LEU A 63 10.93 -20.38 -7.56
N LEU A 64 12.10 -19.75 -7.45
CA LEU A 64 12.98 -19.52 -8.60
C LEU A 64 13.49 -20.84 -9.20
N LEU A 65 13.96 -21.76 -8.35
CA LEU A 65 14.49 -23.06 -8.79
C LEU A 65 13.42 -23.97 -9.40
N SER A 66 12.17 -23.85 -8.95
CA SER A 66 11.03 -24.60 -9.48
C SER A 66 10.35 -23.93 -10.69
N ASN A 67 10.92 -22.84 -11.22
CA ASN A 67 10.36 -22.03 -12.32
C ASN A 67 8.94 -21.50 -12.05
N LYS A 68 8.54 -21.42 -10.78
CA LYS A 68 7.26 -20.81 -10.36
C LYS A 68 7.37 -19.30 -10.20
N LEU A 69 8.59 -18.76 -10.15
CA LEU A 69 8.87 -17.34 -10.09
C LEU A 69 9.90 -16.97 -11.16
N THR A 70 9.62 -15.93 -11.92
CA THR A 70 10.58 -15.31 -12.84
C THR A 70 10.72 -13.83 -12.50
N ILE A 71 11.95 -13.35 -12.36
CA ILE A 71 12.24 -11.94 -12.11
C ILE A 71 12.89 -11.36 -13.36
N ASN A 72 12.24 -10.37 -13.96
CA ASN A 72 12.75 -9.64 -15.10
C ASN A 72 13.08 -8.20 -14.70
N VAL A 73 14.33 -7.77 -14.93
CA VAL A 73 14.73 -6.38 -14.73
C VAL A 73 14.72 -5.68 -16.08
N MET A 74 13.91 -4.63 -16.19
CA MET A 74 13.80 -3.81 -17.39
C MET A 74 14.18 -2.38 -17.05
N TYR A 75 15.03 -1.78 -17.88
CA TYR A 75 15.37 -0.36 -17.78
C TYR A 75 14.47 0.45 -18.71
N GLY A 76 13.98 1.58 -18.21
CA GLY A 76 13.17 2.52 -18.97
C GLY A 76 13.14 3.89 -18.28
N VAL A 77 12.91 4.94 -19.07
CA VAL A 77 12.74 6.30 -18.55
C VAL A 77 11.27 6.67 -18.69
N VAL A 78 10.63 6.88 -17.55
CA VAL A 78 9.23 7.31 -17.46
C VAL A 78 9.19 8.83 -17.57
N LYS A 79 8.43 9.37 -18.53
CA LYS A 79 8.28 10.82 -18.75
C LYS A 79 6.82 11.25 -18.69
N ALA A 80 6.61 12.54 -18.42
CA ALA A 80 5.28 13.12 -18.42
C ALA A 80 4.60 12.93 -19.78
N VAL A 81 3.32 12.53 -19.73
CA VAL A 81 2.49 12.20 -20.90
C VAL A 81 1.69 13.41 -21.41
N ARG A 82 2.08 14.62 -20.99
CA ARG A 82 1.55 15.91 -21.46
C ARG A 82 2.68 16.88 -21.80
N GLY A 83 2.35 17.93 -22.54
CA GLY A 83 3.30 18.96 -22.97
C GLY A 83 4.29 18.47 -24.03
N ASN A 84 5.48 19.08 -24.06
CA ASN A 84 6.48 18.85 -25.10
C ASN A 84 7.00 17.40 -25.18
N THR A 85 6.74 16.57 -24.16
CA THR A 85 7.17 15.17 -24.07
C THR A 85 6.08 14.15 -24.41
N THR A 86 4.87 14.60 -24.78
CA THR A 86 3.70 13.73 -25.06
C THR A 86 3.96 12.69 -26.16
N ASN A 87 4.76 13.06 -27.16
CA ASN A 87 5.08 12.24 -28.34
C ASN A 87 6.46 11.60 -28.27
N ASP A 88 7.04 11.44 -27.08
CA ASP A 88 8.30 10.71 -26.93
C ASP A 88 8.06 9.21 -27.20
N THR A 89 8.55 8.75 -28.35
CA THR A 89 8.43 7.36 -28.81
C THR A 89 8.97 6.37 -27.78
N LYS A 90 10.08 6.68 -27.10
CA LYS A 90 10.69 5.76 -26.11
C LYS A 90 9.80 5.58 -24.88
N ASN A 91 9.14 6.66 -24.45
CA ASN A 91 8.19 6.59 -23.35
C ASN A 91 6.95 5.78 -23.76
N GLN A 92 6.44 6.01 -24.97
CA GLN A 92 5.29 5.28 -25.50
C GLN A 92 5.57 3.77 -25.64
N GLU A 93 6.73 3.39 -26.17
CA GLU A 93 7.17 1.99 -26.28
C GLU A 93 7.29 1.33 -24.91
N LEU A 94 7.83 2.04 -23.91
CA LEU A 94 7.92 1.53 -22.54
C LEU A 94 6.53 1.27 -21.94
N LEU A 95 5.62 2.25 -22.02
CA LEU A 95 4.27 2.11 -21.47
C LEU A 95 3.49 1.00 -22.18
N ALA A 96 3.62 0.88 -23.51
CA ALA A 96 3.03 -0.20 -24.29
C ALA A 96 3.59 -1.55 -23.86
N ARG A 97 4.92 -1.66 -23.66
CA ARG A 97 5.55 -2.90 -23.18
C ARG A 97 5.04 -3.30 -21.80
N ILE A 98 4.88 -2.36 -20.87
CA ILE A 98 4.31 -2.62 -19.54
C ILE A 98 2.86 -3.10 -19.69
N ALA A 99 2.05 -2.42 -20.50
CA ALA A 99 0.66 -2.79 -20.74
C ALA A 99 0.52 -4.20 -21.32
N MET A 100 1.41 -4.58 -22.25
CA MET A 100 1.42 -5.91 -22.86
C MET A 100 1.76 -7.04 -21.88
N LEU A 101 2.35 -6.75 -20.72
CA LEU A 101 2.52 -7.73 -19.65
C LEU A 101 1.21 -8.05 -18.92
N ARG A 102 0.14 -7.25 -19.15
CA ARG A 102 -1.16 -7.35 -18.46
C ARG A 102 -0.99 -7.52 -16.95
N PRO A 103 -0.33 -6.56 -16.29
CA PRO A 103 -0.03 -6.70 -14.88
C PRO A 103 -1.32 -6.74 -14.06
N TYR A 104 -1.48 -7.77 -13.25
CA TYR A 104 -2.51 -7.82 -12.21
C TYR A 104 -2.30 -6.74 -11.14
N THR A 105 -1.05 -6.30 -11.00
CA THR A 105 -0.62 -5.35 -9.99
C THR A 105 0.52 -4.48 -10.51
N ILE A 106 0.48 -3.18 -10.20
CA ILE A 106 1.61 -2.27 -10.40
C ILE A 106 1.95 -1.54 -9.10
N SER A 107 3.20 -1.69 -8.65
CA SER A 107 3.78 -0.93 -7.54
C SER A 107 4.62 0.23 -8.04
N TRP A 108 4.20 1.45 -7.73
CA TRP A 108 4.79 2.70 -8.22
C TRP A 108 5.88 3.28 -7.32
N SER A 109 6.17 2.67 -6.16
CA SER A 109 7.07 3.29 -5.17
C SER A 109 6.61 4.75 -4.89
N ASN A 110 7.54 5.69 -4.83
CA ASN A 110 7.29 7.13 -4.76
C ASN A 110 7.27 7.85 -6.12
N VAL A 111 7.10 7.15 -7.24
CA VAL A 111 7.12 7.75 -8.58
C VAL A 111 6.09 8.88 -8.71
N LEU A 112 4.92 8.73 -8.10
CA LEU A 112 3.84 9.71 -8.16
C LEU A 112 4.21 11.11 -7.60
N ASP A 113 5.23 11.20 -6.72
CA ASP A 113 5.70 12.48 -6.16
C ASP A 113 6.41 13.37 -7.19
N TYR A 114 6.85 12.79 -8.31
CA TYR A 114 7.62 13.49 -9.34
C TYR A 114 6.78 13.93 -10.53
N PHE A 115 5.46 13.75 -10.47
CA PHE A 115 4.54 14.06 -11.55
C PHE A 115 3.40 14.94 -11.04
N LEU A 116 2.81 15.73 -11.95
CA LEU A 116 1.49 16.27 -11.71
C LEU A 116 0.50 15.09 -11.58
N PRO A 117 -0.43 15.12 -10.62
CA PRO A 117 -1.37 14.00 -10.40
C PRO A 117 -2.08 13.57 -11.69
N GLU A 118 -2.49 14.51 -12.53
CA GLU A 118 -3.17 14.19 -13.78
C GLU A 118 -2.28 13.49 -14.80
N ASP A 119 -0.98 13.85 -14.86
CA ASP A 119 -0.01 13.20 -15.76
C ASP A 119 0.30 11.79 -15.26
N PHE A 120 0.42 11.63 -13.94
CA PHE A 120 0.62 10.33 -13.33
C PHE A 120 -0.56 9.39 -13.58
N HIS A 121 -1.81 9.87 -13.41
CA HIS A 121 -2.98 9.05 -13.65
C HIS A 121 -3.12 8.63 -15.11
N ASP A 122 -2.86 9.53 -16.06
CA ASP A 122 -2.82 9.17 -17.48
C ASP A 122 -1.76 8.11 -17.77
N LEU A 123 -0.58 8.25 -17.17
CA LEU A 123 0.53 7.32 -17.33
C LEU A 123 0.15 5.93 -16.78
N ALA A 124 -0.41 5.90 -15.58
CA ALA A 124 -0.81 4.66 -14.94
C ALA A 124 -1.94 3.96 -15.70
N ARG A 125 -2.93 4.69 -16.25
CA ARG A 125 -3.99 4.14 -17.11
C ARG A 125 -3.45 3.49 -18.39
N ARG A 126 -2.39 4.05 -18.98
CA ARG A 126 -1.73 3.45 -20.16
C ARG A 126 -1.09 2.11 -19.83
N CYS A 127 -0.48 2.00 -18.65
CA CYS A 127 0.12 0.74 -18.19
C CYS A 127 -0.89 -0.35 -17.86
N SER A 128 -2.14 0.01 -17.53
CA SER A 128 -3.21 -0.92 -17.15
C SER A 128 -4.42 -0.86 -18.09
N MET A 129 -4.17 -0.58 -19.38
CA MET A 129 -5.26 -0.38 -20.35
C MET A 129 -6.17 -1.58 -20.60
N TYR A 130 -5.72 -2.77 -20.19
CA TYR A 130 -6.48 -4.00 -20.32
C TYR A 130 -7.41 -4.30 -19.13
N GLY A 131 -7.43 -3.44 -18.10
CA GLY A 131 -8.22 -3.68 -16.87
C GLY A 131 -7.53 -4.65 -15.91
N ASP A 132 -8.29 -5.14 -14.93
CA ASP A 132 -7.92 -6.14 -13.91
C ASP A 132 -6.57 -5.85 -13.22
N CYS A 133 -6.29 -4.57 -13.00
CA CYS A 133 -5.02 -4.12 -12.43
C CYS A 133 -5.28 -3.29 -11.17
N VAL A 134 -4.67 -3.71 -10.07
CA VAL A 134 -4.57 -2.93 -8.85
C VAL A 134 -3.28 -2.12 -8.88
N HIS A 135 -3.37 -0.82 -8.67
CA HIS A 135 -2.22 0.05 -8.50
C HIS A 135 -1.94 0.27 -7.02
N TYR A 136 -0.67 0.29 -6.67
CA TYR A 136 -0.17 0.65 -5.36
C TYR A 136 0.95 1.67 -5.49
N GLY A 137 1.02 2.63 -4.58
CA GLY A 137 2.11 3.60 -4.51
C GLY A 137 2.15 4.28 -3.15
N TYR A 138 3.17 5.09 -2.92
CA TYR A 138 3.25 5.90 -1.73
C TYR A 138 3.75 7.30 -2.04
N SER A 139 3.20 8.29 -1.35
CA SER A 139 3.71 9.66 -1.37
C SER A 139 4.53 9.93 -0.11
N MET A 140 5.76 10.40 -0.28
CA MET A 140 6.55 10.96 0.82
C MET A 140 6.53 12.49 0.81
N ASN A 141 6.27 13.08 -0.35
CA ASN A 141 6.32 14.53 -0.54
C ASN A 141 4.96 15.23 -0.43
N TRP A 142 3.85 14.52 -0.26
CA TRP A 142 2.54 15.14 -0.13
C TRP A 142 2.44 16.23 0.97
N PRO A 143 3.13 16.16 2.13
CA PRO A 143 3.00 17.21 3.14
C PRO A 143 3.53 18.56 2.65
N THR A 144 4.46 18.57 1.70
CA THR A 144 4.97 19.83 1.11
C THR A 144 4.00 20.44 0.10
N GLN A 145 2.95 19.70 -0.28
CA GLN A 145 1.94 20.12 -1.24
C GLN A 145 0.65 20.61 -0.55
N VAL A 146 0.58 20.53 0.78
CA VAL A 146 -0.61 20.89 1.57
C VAL A 146 -0.26 21.93 2.60
N TYR A 147 -0.88 23.11 2.49
CA TYR A 147 -0.72 24.15 3.48
C TYR A 147 -1.39 23.74 4.80
N GLY A 148 -0.66 23.83 5.91
CA GLY A 148 -1.12 23.43 7.24
C GLY A 148 -0.71 22.00 7.64
N ALA A 149 -0.16 21.21 6.71
CA ALA A 149 0.40 19.89 7.04
C ALA A 149 1.73 19.99 7.82
N SER A 150 2.31 21.19 7.92
CA SER A 150 3.49 21.49 8.74
C SER A 150 3.18 22.57 9.76
N ILE A 151 3.73 22.42 10.97
CA ILE A 151 3.55 23.40 12.05
C ILE A 151 4.14 24.78 11.68
N ILE A 152 5.10 24.81 10.75
CA ILE A 152 5.73 26.05 10.26
C ILE A 152 4.80 26.91 9.41
N ASP A 153 3.69 26.34 8.91
CA ASP A 153 2.71 27.07 8.09
C ASP A 153 1.84 28.01 8.93
N TYR A 154 1.90 27.88 10.25
CA TYR A 154 1.05 28.64 11.18
C TYR A 154 1.79 29.85 11.74
N ASP A 155 1.15 31.03 11.66
CA ASP A 155 1.65 32.25 12.28
C ASP A 155 1.57 32.13 13.82
N PRO A 156 2.70 32.21 14.55
CA PRO A 156 2.72 32.12 16.00
C PRO A 156 1.85 33.15 16.72
N MET A 157 1.60 34.32 16.12
CA MET A 157 0.81 35.38 16.77
C MET A 157 -0.69 35.14 16.64
N ASN A 158 -1.13 34.63 15.49
CA ASN A 158 -2.54 34.45 15.17
C ASN A 158 -3.05 33.03 15.46
N ALA A 159 -2.17 32.04 15.44
CA ALA A 159 -2.50 30.62 15.61
C ALA A 159 -1.93 30.01 16.89
N LYS A 160 -1.52 30.83 17.86
CA LYS A 160 -0.88 30.41 19.11
C LYS A 160 -1.61 29.24 19.79
N GLN A 161 -2.92 29.34 19.98
CA GLN A 161 -3.71 28.32 20.66
C GLN A 161 -3.71 26.98 19.90
N PHE A 162 -3.76 27.02 18.56
CA PHE A 162 -3.71 25.81 17.73
C PHE A 162 -2.32 25.16 17.78
N ILE A 163 -1.27 25.98 17.73
CA ILE A 163 0.12 25.52 17.84
C ILE A 163 0.36 24.88 19.21
N GLU A 164 -0.05 25.53 20.30
CA GLU A 164 0.05 25.00 21.67
C GLU A 164 -0.74 23.70 21.80
N THR A 165 -1.98 23.63 21.29
CA THR A 165 -2.79 22.40 21.33
C THR A 165 -2.15 21.26 20.54
N THR A 166 -1.56 21.55 19.37
CA THR A 166 -0.89 20.56 18.53
C THR A 166 0.40 20.06 19.17
N LEU A 167 1.17 20.95 19.79
CA LEU A 167 2.37 20.61 20.55
C LEU A 167 2.01 19.76 21.78
N ASP A 168 1.01 20.17 22.56
CA ASP A 168 0.51 19.41 23.70
C ASP A 168 0.06 18.00 23.28
N THR A 169 -0.64 17.90 22.16
CA THR A 169 -1.09 16.64 21.55
C THR A 169 0.07 15.75 21.08
N ALA A 170 1.10 16.33 20.47
CA ALA A 170 2.29 15.60 20.01
C ALA A 170 3.20 15.17 21.18
N LEU A 171 3.24 15.97 22.25
CA LEU A 171 4.04 15.73 23.45
C LEU A 171 3.32 14.84 24.48
N GLY A 172 2.02 14.59 24.29
CA GLY A 172 1.20 13.81 25.22
C GLY A 172 0.85 14.56 26.51
N PHE A 173 0.91 15.89 26.50
CA PHE A 173 0.46 16.71 27.62
C PHE A 173 -1.08 16.69 27.70
N SER A 174 -1.63 16.06 28.74
CA SER A 174 -3.07 15.96 28.96
C SER A 174 -3.61 17.28 29.52
N ASN A 175 -3.96 18.24 28.67
CA ASN A 175 -4.67 19.44 29.11
C ASN A 175 -6.20 19.23 28.98
N SER A 176 -6.86 19.10 30.13
CA SER A 176 -8.29 18.87 30.33
C SER A 176 -9.18 20.09 30.04
N SER A 177 -8.81 20.97 29.11
CA SER A 177 -9.46 22.29 28.98
C SER A 177 -9.84 22.75 27.57
N GLY A 178 -9.74 21.90 26.54
CA GLY A 178 -10.17 22.26 25.17
C GLY A 178 -11.25 21.32 24.61
N SER A 179 -12.39 21.86 24.19
CA SER A 179 -13.52 21.11 23.62
C SER A 179 -13.30 20.62 22.17
N SER A 180 -12.06 20.50 21.70
CA SER A 180 -11.77 20.06 20.33
C SER A 180 -11.44 18.58 20.33
N ALA A 181 -12.32 17.80 19.70
CA ALA A 181 -12.28 16.34 19.58
C ALA A 181 -11.17 15.83 18.65
N VAL A 182 -9.92 16.25 18.88
CA VAL A 182 -8.75 15.67 18.20
C VAL A 182 -8.18 14.59 19.14
N PRO A 183 -8.25 13.30 18.77
CA PRO A 183 -7.63 12.26 19.57
C PRO A 183 -6.13 12.54 19.67
N SER A 184 -5.57 12.41 20.87
CA SER A 184 -4.13 12.60 21.04
C SER A 184 -3.34 11.62 20.17
N SER A 185 -2.10 11.97 19.79
CA SER A 185 -1.23 11.04 19.05
C SER A 185 -1.08 9.69 19.78
N LEU A 186 -1.04 9.74 21.11
CA LEU A 186 -1.05 8.60 22.00
C LEU A 186 -2.34 7.79 21.94
N GLU A 187 -3.50 8.43 21.88
CA GLU A 187 -4.80 7.73 21.72
C GLU A 187 -4.92 7.08 20.36
N LEU A 188 -4.46 7.72 19.28
CA LEU A 188 -4.38 7.11 17.95
C LEU A 188 -3.48 5.86 17.97
N PHE A 189 -2.29 5.96 18.56
CA PHE A 189 -1.40 4.79 18.71
C PHE A 189 -2.03 3.69 19.56
N LYS A 190 -2.72 4.03 20.65
CA LYS A 190 -3.47 3.06 21.47
C LYS A 190 -4.59 2.38 20.69
N MET A 191 -5.37 3.13 19.91
CA MET A 191 -6.43 2.58 19.05
C MET A 191 -5.89 1.62 18.00
N MET A 192 -4.65 1.84 17.53
CA MET A 192 -3.96 0.97 16.58
C MET A 192 -3.17 -0.17 17.25
N GLY A 193 -3.23 -0.34 18.58
CA GLY A 193 -2.47 -1.37 19.30
C GLY A 193 -0.95 -1.12 19.36
N LEU A 194 -0.53 0.13 19.16
CA LEU A 194 0.86 0.59 19.09
C LEU A 194 1.30 1.35 20.34
N ASP A 195 0.54 1.25 21.43
CA ASP A 195 0.83 1.89 22.72
C ASP A 195 2.23 1.56 23.25
N LYS A 196 2.74 0.37 22.91
CA LYS A 196 4.09 -0.07 23.28
C LYS A 196 5.21 0.64 22.52
N LEU A 197 4.94 1.19 21.33
CA LEU A 197 5.92 1.98 20.57
C LEU A 197 6.19 3.34 21.24
N VAL A 198 5.20 3.89 21.95
CA VAL A 198 5.34 5.14 22.72
C VAL A 198 6.29 4.96 23.90
N ASN A 199 6.40 3.73 24.42
CA ASN A 199 7.31 3.37 25.52
C ASN A 199 8.74 3.04 25.04
N LEU A 200 8.97 2.98 23.72
CA LEU A 200 10.32 2.95 23.17
C LEU A 200 10.87 4.38 23.19
N PRO A 201 12.18 4.59 23.40
CA PRO A 201 12.74 5.92 23.27
C PRO A 201 12.42 6.44 21.87
N PHE A 202 11.55 7.46 21.79
CA PHE A 202 11.38 8.24 20.58
C PHE A 202 12.78 8.69 20.18
N ARG A 203 13.31 8.11 19.09
CA ARG A 203 14.61 8.54 18.53
C ARG A 203 14.51 9.91 17.86
N GLU A 204 13.31 10.50 17.86
CA GLU A 204 12.97 11.76 17.23
C GLU A 204 12.54 12.80 18.26
N HIS A 205 12.88 14.06 17.98
CA HIS A 205 12.44 15.19 18.78
C HIS A 205 10.90 15.27 18.75
N PRO A 206 10.20 15.56 19.85
CA PRO A 206 8.73 15.60 19.87
C PRO A 206 8.08 16.57 18.86
N LEU A 207 8.84 17.54 18.36
CA LEU A 207 8.45 18.41 17.25
C LEU A 207 8.15 17.62 15.97
N ASN A 208 8.78 16.47 15.74
CA ASN A 208 8.49 15.59 14.60
C ASN A 208 7.12 14.90 14.73
N GLY A 209 6.58 14.77 15.95
CA GLY A 209 5.24 14.24 16.20
C GLY A 209 4.13 15.19 15.75
N THR A 210 4.39 16.51 15.74
CA THR A 210 3.42 17.51 15.27
C THR A 210 3.12 17.33 13.79
N GLY A 211 4.13 16.98 12.98
CA GLY A 211 3.96 16.66 11.57
C GLY A 211 3.02 15.47 11.35
N TYR A 212 3.11 14.43 12.20
CA TYR A 212 2.23 13.26 12.10
C TYR A 212 0.78 13.59 12.48
N ALA A 213 0.59 14.37 13.55
CA ALA A 213 -0.74 14.81 13.97
C ALA A 213 -1.41 15.69 12.89
N LEU A 214 -0.69 16.68 12.37
CA LEU A 214 -1.18 17.52 11.27
C LEU A 214 -1.41 16.70 10.00
N ALA A 215 -0.51 15.76 9.70
CA ALA A 215 -0.69 14.86 8.58
C ALA A 215 -2.00 14.05 8.68
N HIS A 216 -2.34 13.55 9.87
CA HIS A 216 -3.60 12.86 10.09
C HIS A 216 -4.83 13.74 9.81
N VAL A 217 -4.76 15.02 10.15
CA VAL A 217 -5.84 15.99 9.91
C VAL A 217 -5.97 16.29 8.41
N TYR A 218 -4.86 16.49 7.71
CA TYR A 218 -4.86 17.02 6.34
C TYR A 218 -4.72 15.97 5.22
N LYS A 219 -4.34 14.71 5.53
CA LYS A 219 -4.13 13.67 4.51
C LYS A 219 -5.32 13.50 3.57
N GLN A 220 -6.55 13.60 4.09
CA GLN A 220 -7.76 13.39 3.29
C GLN A 220 -7.89 14.43 2.17
N HIS A 221 -7.53 15.69 2.43
CA HIS A 221 -7.58 16.73 1.41
C HIS A 221 -6.63 16.45 0.25
N TRP A 222 -5.45 15.89 0.53
CA TRP A 222 -4.53 15.51 -0.51
C TRP A 222 -4.98 14.24 -1.25
N ILE A 223 -5.50 13.24 -0.54
CA ILE A 223 -6.11 12.04 -1.14
C ILE A 223 -7.22 12.44 -2.11
N ASP A 224 -8.15 13.28 -1.66
CA ASP A 224 -9.27 13.77 -2.48
C ASP A 224 -8.75 14.58 -3.68
N HIS A 225 -7.68 15.36 -3.49
CA HIS A 225 -7.04 16.07 -4.59
C HIS A 225 -6.49 15.11 -5.64
N PHE A 226 -5.66 14.16 -5.21
CA PHE A 226 -5.05 13.16 -6.07
C PHE A 226 -6.12 12.37 -6.84
N MET A 227 -7.10 11.79 -6.12
CA MET A 227 -8.15 10.97 -6.74
C MET A 227 -9.05 11.77 -7.67
N ARG A 228 -9.41 13.00 -7.31
CA ARG A 228 -10.19 13.88 -8.20
C ARG A 228 -9.43 14.15 -9.50
N LYS A 229 -8.12 14.35 -9.45
CA LYS A 229 -7.28 14.51 -10.65
C LYS A 229 -7.15 13.23 -11.48
N GLY A 230 -7.39 12.07 -10.87
CA GLY A 230 -7.46 10.79 -11.56
C GLY A 230 -8.75 10.51 -12.30
N THR A 231 -9.83 11.27 -12.03
CA THR A 231 -11.11 11.08 -12.73
C THR A 231 -10.97 11.33 -14.23
N LEU A 232 -11.64 10.50 -15.04
CA LEU A 232 -11.54 10.59 -16.49
C LEU A 232 -12.33 11.78 -17.02
N SER A 233 -11.67 12.93 -17.15
CA SER A 233 -12.24 14.10 -17.85
C SER A 233 -12.40 13.86 -19.36
N ALA A 234 -13.30 14.59 -20.02
CA ALA A 234 -13.46 14.54 -21.48
C ALA A 234 -12.14 14.80 -22.24
N THR A 235 -11.37 15.79 -21.78
CA THR A 235 -10.05 16.11 -22.33
C THR A 235 -9.06 14.95 -22.14
N ALA A 236 -9.14 14.23 -21.01
CA ALA A 236 -8.30 13.05 -20.78
C ALA A 236 -8.71 11.86 -21.64
N ALA A 237 -10.01 11.59 -21.76
CA ALA A 237 -10.54 10.56 -22.66
C ALA A 237 -10.11 10.81 -24.11
N GLN A 238 -10.23 12.05 -24.60
CA GLN A 238 -9.79 12.42 -25.95
C GLN A 238 -8.27 12.21 -26.15
N ARG A 239 -7.45 12.58 -25.15
CA ARG A 239 -5.99 12.41 -25.21
C ARG A 239 -5.56 10.94 -25.15
N LEU A 240 -6.25 10.13 -24.35
CA LEU A 240 -5.98 8.69 -24.25
C LEU A 240 -6.46 7.96 -25.50
N GLY A 241 -7.53 8.44 -26.15
CA GLY A 241 -8.05 7.88 -27.39
C GLY A 241 -8.34 6.40 -27.23
N THR A 242 -7.75 5.57 -28.09
CA THR A 242 -7.91 4.11 -28.07
C THR A 242 -7.28 3.42 -26.86
N LEU A 243 -6.47 4.13 -26.06
CA LEU A 243 -5.89 3.61 -24.82
C LEU A 243 -6.87 3.72 -23.63
N CYS A 244 -7.98 4.44 -23.81
CA CYS A 244 -9.10 4.43 -22.87
C CYS A 244 -10.16 3.45 -23.37
N THR A 245 -10.32 2.36 -22.65
CA THR A 245 -11.25 1.26 -22.90
C THR A 245 -12.33 1.27 -21.83
N SER A 246 -13.38 0.46 -22.00
CA SER A 246 -14.37 0.24 -20.94
C SER A 246 -13.72 -0.26 -19.64
N SER A 247 -12.70 -1.12 -19.76
CA SER A 247 -12.01 -1.77 -18.65
C SER A 247 -10.97 -0.90 -17.91
N ASN A 248 -10.67 0.31 -18.39
CA ASN A 248 -9.78 1.26 -17.68
C ASN A 248 -10.33 2.68 -17.61
N SER A 249 -11.65 2.85 -17.78
CA SER A 249 -12.32 4.16 -17.78
C SER A 249 -12.78 4.62 -16.39
N GLY A 250 -12.82 3.72 -15.42
CA GLY A 250 -13.25 3.97 -14.05
C GLY A 250 -12.19 4.65 -13.19
N LEU A 251 -12.52 4.82 -11.92
CA LEU A 251 -11.56 5.12 -10.86
C LEU A 251 -12.14 4.64 -9.54
N GLN A 252 -11.49 3.67 -8.92
CA GLN A 252 -11.88 3.15 -7.62
C GLN A 252 -10.76 3.38 -6.62
N MET A 253 -11.13 3.87 -5.44
CA MET A 253 -10.23 4.07 -4.31
C MET A 253 -10.18 2.80 -3.46
N GLY A 254 -8.98 2.28 -3.21
CA GLY A 254 -8.74 1.25 -2.21
C GLY A 254 -8.34 1.85 -0.87
N THR A 255 -7.49 1.15 -0.11
CA THR A 255 -6.89 1.67 1.12
C THR A 255 -5.95 2.83 0.82
N MET A 256 -6.14 3.94 1.54
CA MET A 256 -5.25 5.10 1.51
C MET A 256 -5.00 5.59 2.94
N ASP A 257 -3.81 5.33 3.49
CA ASP A 257 -3.52 5.68 4.87
C ASP A 257 -2.03 5.96 5.12
N LEU A 258 -1.75 6.71 6.19
CA LEU A 258 -0.41 7.00 6.64
C LEU A 258 0.28 5.73 7.09
N ALA A 259 1.57 5.64 6.73
CA ALA A 259 2.47 4.64 7.24
C ALA A 259 2.45 4.67 8.76
N MET A 260 2.31 3.51 9.36
CA MET A 260 2.52 3.37 10.80
C MET A 260 3.97 3.77 11.12
N PRO A 261 4.19 4.64 12.11
CA PRO A 261 5.52 4.98 12.59
C PRO A 261 6.23 3.70 13.05
N SER A 262 7.41 3.45 12.48
CA SER A 262 8.24 2.32 12.86
C SER A 262 9.38 2.82 13.74
N PRO A 263 9.75 2.11 14.82
CA PRO A 263 10.91 2.46 15.64
C PRO A 263 12.24 2.36 14.87
N LEU A 264 12.21 1.76 13.66
CA LEU A 264 13.36 1.58 12.78
C LEU A 264 13.37 2.58 11.60
N TYR A 265 12.30 3.36 11.38
CA TYR A 265 12.14 4.22 10.21
C TYR A 265 11.89 5.68 10.58
N ARG A 266 12.44 6.59 9.76
CA ARG A 266 12.57 8.03 10.07
C ARG A 266 11.49 8.93 9.46
N THR A 267 10.54 8.38 8.70
CA THR A 267 9.54 9.21 8.00
C THR A 267 8.12 8.68 8.25
N SER A 268 7.48 9.26 9.26
CA SER A 268 6.11 8.94 9.70
C SER A 268 5.02 9.49 8.79
N LEU A 269 5.35 10.37 7.83
CA LEU A 269 4.34 11.04 6.98
C LEU A 269 4.10 10.34 5.65
N THR A 270 4.70 9.19 5.41
CA THR A 270 4.52 8.47 4.15
C THR A 270 3.05 8.08 4.01
N LEU A 271 2.37 8.49 2.93
CA LEU A 271 0.99 8.13 2.65
C LEU A 271 0.95 7.02 1.61
N TYR A 272 0.53 5.84 2.02
CA TYR A 272 0.35 4.72 1.11
C TYR A 272 -1.03 4.75 0.48
N MET A 273 -1.12 4.29 -0.76
CA MET A 273 -2.33 4.34 -1.56
C MET A 273 -2.48 3.10 -2.42
N SER A 274 -3.72 2.67 -2.56
CA SER A 274 -4.15 1.69 -3.55
C SER A 274 -5.37 2.19 -4.31
N TRP A 275 -5.42 1.92 -5.61
CA TRP A 275 -6.53 2.32 -6.49
C TRP A 275 -6.57 1.44 -7.74
N SER A 276 -7.65 1.54 -8.50
CA SER A 276 -7.80 0.88 -9.80
C SER A 276 -8.54 1.79 -10.77
N TYR A 277 -8.28 1.60 -12.05
CA TYR A 277 -9.02 2.24 -13.13
C TYR A 277 -10.08 1.33 -13.73
N ASP A 278 -10.12 0.07 -13.31
CA ASP A 278 -11.14 -0.87 -13.72
C ASP A 278 -12.44 -0.57 -12.95
N PRO A 279 -13.56 -0.28 -13.64
CA PRO A 279 -14.84 -0.01 -12.99
C PRO A 279 -15.51 -1.26 -12.40
N GLU A 280 -15.07 -2.46 -12.76
CA GLU A 280 -15.63 -3.74 -12.31
C GLU A 280 -14.83 -4.34 -11.15
N LEU A 281 -13.53 -4.01 -11.04
CA LEU A 281 -12.64 -4.51 -9.99
C LEU A 281 -12.91 -3.87 -8.62
N ARG A 282 -13.39 -4.65 -7.65
CA ARG A 282 -13.66 -4.15 -6.29
C ARG A 282 -12.39 -4.15 -5.43
N LEU A 283 -12.04 -2.99 -4.87
CA LEU A 283 -10.86 -2.81 -4.03
C LEU A 283 -11.14 -2.82 -2.53
N GLN A 284 -12.40 -2.58 -2.13
CA GLN A 284 -12.79 -2.61 -0.73
C GLN A 284 -13.04 -4.05 -0.31
N GLY A 285 -12.44 -4.43 0.83
CA GLY A 285 -12.74 -5.70 1.47
C GLY A 285 -14.25 -5.80 1.70
N ALA A 286 -14.89 -6.76 1.02
CA ALA A 286 -15.99 -7.45 1.67
C ALA A 286 -15.45 -7.94 3.03
N ASN A 287 -16.30 -8.04 4.04
CA ASN A 287 -15.96 -8.55 5.37
C ASN A 287 -15.50 -10.03 5.37
N ASN A 288 -14.99 -10.52 4.23
CA ASN A 288 -14.56 -11.86 3.94
C ASN A 288 -13.32 -11.79 3.03
N PRO A 289 -12.11 -12.05 3.54
CA PRO A 289 -10.88 -12.04 2.76
C PRO A 289 -10.84 -13.07 1.62
N PHE A 290 -11.81 -14.00 1.58
CA PHE A 290 -11.98 -14.97 0.49
C PHE A 290 -12.71 -14.42 -0.75
N ASP A 291 -13.26 -13.20 -0.72
CA ASP A 291 -13.96 -12.61 -1.87
C ASP A 291 -13.03 -11.80 -2.80
N LEU A 292 -11.78 -11.54 -2.37
CA LEU A 292 -10.74 -10.96 -3.21
C LEU A 292 -10.02 -12.09 -3.96
N GLY A 293 -10.31 -12.22 -5.27
CA GLY A 293 -9.72 -13.22 -6.16
C GLY A 293 -10.60 -14.43 -6.47
N ALA A 294 -11.62 -14.72 -5.66
CA ALA A 294 -12.51 -15.86 -5.92
C ALA A 294 -13.34 -15.70 -7.19
N ALA A 295 -13.71 -14.49 -7.61
CA ALA A 295 -14.50 -14.32 -8.83
C ALA A 295 -13.72 -14.73 -10.10
N THR A 296 -12.46 -14.34 -10.20
CA THR A 296 -11.56 -14.67 -11.31
C THR A 296 -11.12 -16.14 -11.28
N ASP A 297 -10.83 -16.70 -10.09
CA ASP A 297 -10.48 -18.13 -9.97
C ASP A 297 -11.67 -19.06 -10.20
N THR A 298 -12.89 -18.67 -9.79
CA THR A 298 -14.07 -19.52 -10.00
C THR A 298 -14.50 -19.54 -11.45
N GLU A 299 -14.40 -18.42 -12.18
CA GLU A 299 -14.67 -18.38 -13.63
C GLU A 299 -13.58 -19.13 -14.43
N MET A 300 -12.31 -18.94 -14.09
CA MET A 300 -11.20 -19.65 -14.74
C MET A 300 -11.25 -21.16 -14.47
N MET A 301 -11.58 -21.56 -13.24
CA MET A 301 -11.81 -22.97 -12.89
C MET A 301 -13.06 -23.52 -13.56
N ALA A 302 -14.15 -22.75 -13.66
CA ALA A 302 -15.37 -23.18 -14.36
C ALA A 302 -15.13 -23.39 -15.87
N GLU A 303 -14.35 -22.50 -16.50
CA GLU A 303 -13.97 -22.61 -17.90
C GLU A 303 -13.01 -23.80 -18.13
N PHE A 304 -12.00 -23.96 -17.28
CA PHE A 304 -11.10 -25.13 -17.31
C PHE A 304 -11.85 -26.45 -17.12
N MET A 305 -12.78 -26.50 -16.16
CA MET A 305 -13.61 -27.67 -15.86
C MET A 305 -14.63 -27.97 -16.97
N LYS A 306 -14.99 -27.01 -17.82
CA LYS A 306 -15.92 -27.23 -18.94
C LYS A 306 -15.35 -28.21 -19.98
N HIS A 307 -14.03 -28.28 -20.09
CA HIS A 307 -13.32 -29.09 -21.10
C HIS A 307 -12.86 -30.45 -20.58
N LEU A 308 -13.03 -30.75 -19.29
CA LEU A 308 -12.65 -32.01 -18.67
C LEU A 308 -13.79 -33.04 -18.68
N SER A 309 -13.46 -34.29 -18.94
CA SER A 309 -14.34 -35.44 -18.76
C SER A 309 -14.70 -35.64 -17.27
N VAL A 310 -15.76 -36.39 -17.01
CA VAL A 310 -16.23 -36.67 -15.63
C VAL A 310 -15.15 -37.34 -14.78
N GLU A 311 -14.35 -38.22 -15.40
CA GLU A 311 -13.26 -38.96 -14.75
C GLU A 311 -12.08 -38.03 -14.40
N GLU A 312 -11.75 -37.08 -15.27
CA GLU A 312 -10.69 -36.09 -15.04
C GLU A 312 -11.08 -35.10 -13.93
N LYS A 313 -12.35 -34.69 -13.88
CA LYS A 313 -12.89 -33.86 -12.78
C LYS A 313 -12.76 -34.56 -11.43
N GLN A 314 -13.15 -35.83 -11.37
CA GLN A 314 -13.07 -36.62 -10.14
C GLN A 314 -11.63 -36.80 -9.66
N LYS A 315 -10.69 -37.02 -10.59
CA LYS A 315 -9.26 -37.11 -10.27
C LYS A 315 -8.71 -35.77 -9.73
N PHE A 316 -9.03 -34.65 -10.37
CA PHE A 316 -8.61 -33.32 -9.94
C PHE A 316 -9.03 -33.00 -8.50
N TRP A 317 -10.30 -33.27 -8.14
CA TRP A 317 -10.78 -33.05 -6.77
C TRP A 317 -10.14 -34.00 -5.74
N LYS A 318 -9.81 -35.23 -6.16
CA LYS A 318 -9.13 -36.21 -5.31
C LYS A 318 -7.68 -35.82 -5.01
N ASP A 319 -7.00 -35.23 -5.98
CA ASP A 319 -5.63 -34.74 -5.85
C ASP A 319 -5.56 -33.44 -5.01
N MET A 320 -6.54 -32.54 -5.16
CA MET A 320 -6.72 -31.35 -4.29
C MET A 320 -7.00 -31.72 -2.82
N GLY A 321 -7.88 -32.71 -2.58
CA GLY A 321 -8.19 -33.16 -1.22
C GLY A 321 -7.04 -33.89 -0.51
N ALA A 322 -6.10 -34.46 -1.26
CA ALA A 322 -4.92 -35.13 -0.71
C ALA A 322 -3.83 -34.15 -0.24
N GLY A 323 -3.82 -32.91 -0.74
CA GLY A 323 -2.86 -31.87 -0.35
C GLY A 323 -3.16 -31.20 1.00
N LEU A 324 -4.39 -31.32 1.52
CA LEU A 324 -4.82 -30.71 2.79
C LEU A 324 -4.50 -31.55 4.04
N ASN A 325 -3.97 -32.77 3.87
CA ASN A 325 -3.63 -33.69 4.97
C ASN A 325 -2.13 -34.05 5.03
N LYS A 326 -1.25 -33.15 4.57
CA LYS A 326 0.20 -33.29 4.75
C LYS A 326 0.85 -32.04 5.31
#